data_AF-F8PUC0-F1
#
_entry.id   AF-F8PUC0-F1
#
_cell.length_a   1.000
_cell.length_b   1.000
_cell.length_c   1.000
_cell.angle_alpha   90.00
_cell.angle_beta   90.00
_cell.angle_gamma   90.00
#
_symmetry.space_group_name_H-M   'P 1'
#
loop_
_entity.id
_entity.type
_entity.pdbx_description
1 polymer ?
#
loop_
_entity_poly.entity_id
_entity_poly.type
_entity_poly.pdbx_seq_one_letter_code
_entity_poly.pdbx_strand_id
1 'polypeptide(L)'
;MEEAVPSLSEGVVGSRFVSSTDIEAAKSRREEQWKAAYARLGQEPPKLPVNEDSYDGRSLAEKLAANRAAKQEEWEEKTKLANQFRALEEDEIMFLDSLREKQNEEERLRKQQDGEELMDFKK
;
A
#
# COMPACT_ATOMS: atom_id res chain seq x y z
N MET A 1 19.55 15.23 13.20
CA MET A 1 20.62 14.84 12.26
C MET A 1 19.93 14.74 10.92
N GLU A 2 19.97 15.81 10.13
CA GLU A 2 19.14 15.95 8.93
C GLU A 2 19.76 15.17 7.77
N GLU A 3 19.01 14.19 7.27
CA GLU A 3 19.36 13.40 6.09
C GLU A 3 19.14 14.26 4.84
N ALA A 4 20.23 14.86 4.35
CA ALA A 4 20.22 15.62 3.10
C ALA A 4 19.97 14.67 1.92
N VAL A 5 18.80 14.80 1.30
CA VAL A 5 18.46 14.11 0.06
C VAL A 5 19.48 14.50 -1.04
N PRO A 6 20.15 13.54 -1.71
CA PRO A 6 21.12 13.88 -2.74
C PRO A 6 20.43 14.49 -3.96
N SER A 7 20.67 15.79 -4.21
CA SER A 7 20.21 16.51 -5.42
C SER A 7 20.86 15.89 -6.67
N LEU A 8 20.04 15.48 -7.64
CA LEU A 8 20.49 14.83 -8.87
C LEU A 8 21.05 15.80 -9.94
N SER A 9 20.96 17.12 -9.74
CA SER A 9 21.15 18.10 -10.81
C SER A 9 22.48 18.84 -10.82
N GLU A 10 23.39 18.63 -9.86
CA GLU A 10 24.57 19.51 -9.66
C GLU A 10 25.95 18.84 -9.70
N GLY A 11 26.05 17.57 -10.12
CA GLY A 11 27.31 16.83 -10.11
C GLY A 11 27.87 16.49 -11.49
N VAL A 12 29.16 16.78 -11.71
CA VAL A 12 29.98 16.27 -12.82
C VAL A 12 29.68 14.78 -13.06
N VAL A 13 29.17 14.48 -14.25
CA VAL A 13 28.67 13.16 -14.67
C VAL A 13 29.72 12.04 -14.49
N GLY A 14 31.00 12.40 -14.39
CA GLY A 14 32.12 11.47 -14.19
C GLY A 14 32.15 10.71 -12.85
N SER A 15 31.46 11.16 -11.80
CA SER A 15 31.42 10.44 -10.50
C SER A 15 30.29 9.42 -10.36
N ARG A 16 29.43 9.26 -11.38
CA ARG A 16 28.25 8.37 -11.34
C ARG A 16 28.47 7.05 -12.07
N PHE A 17 29.61 6.87 -12.73
CA PHE A 17 29.96 5.61 -13.38
C PHE A 17 30.71 4.73 -12.38
N VAL A 18 30.19 3.54 -12.13
CA VAL A 18 30.81 2.52 -11.28
C VAL A 18 31.52 1.53 -12.19
N SER A 19 32.78 1.20 -11.89
CA SER A 19 33.53 0.24 -12.69
C SER A 19 33.03 -1.19 -12.45
N SER A 20 33.26 -2.10 -13.42
CA SER A 20 32.93 -3.53 -13.24
C SER A 20 33.60 -4.10 -11.99
N THR A 21 34.86 -3.72 -11.75
CA THR A 21 35.62 -4.16 -10.59
C THR A 21 35.02 -3.68 -9.27
N ASP A 22 34.48 -2.45 -9.23
CA ASP A 22 33.81 -1.94 -8.04
C ASP A 22 32.49 -2.69 -7.77
N ILE A 23 31.76 -3.07 -8.82
CA ILE A 23 30.53 -3.88 -8.71
C ILE A 23 30.86 -5.28 -8.17
N GLU A 24 31.90 -5.93 -8.71
CA GLU A 24 32.36 -7.26 -8.26
C GLU A 24 32.85 -7.23 -6.81
N ALA A 25 33.62 -6.21 -6.43
CA ALA A 25 34.06 -6.02 -5.04
C ALA A 25 32.87 -5.78 -4.10
N ALA A 26 31.87 -5.00 -4.52
CA ALA A 26 30.67 -4.78 -3.74
C ALA A 26 29.81 -6.05 -3.60
N LYS A 27 29.69 -6.86 -4.67
CA LYS A 27 29.03 -8.18 -4.63
C LYS A 27 29.74 -9.11 -3.64
N SER A 28 31.07 -9.21 -3.72
CA SER A 28 31.88 -10.06 -2.84
C SER A 28 31.71 -9.68 -1.36
N ARG A 29 31.78 -8.38 -1.04
CA ARG A 29 31.54 -7.89 0.33
C ARG A 29 30.15 -8.23 0.85
N ARG A 30 29.13 -8.13 -0.01
CA ARG A 30 27.74 -8.51 0.34
C ARG A 30 27.65 -10.00 0.63
N GLU A 31 28.28 -10.84 -0.19
CA GLU A 31 28.29 -12.30 0.02
C GLU A 31 29.01 -12.69 1.31
N GLU A 32 30.14 -12.05 1.62
CA GLU A 32 30.86 -12.27 2.88
C GLU A 32 30.00 -11.90 4.10
N GLN A 33 29.36 -10.73 4.07
CA GLN A 33 28.46 -10.29 5.12
C GLN A 33 27.26 -11.23 5.28
N TRP A 34 26.70 -11.70 4.17
CA TRP A 34 25.61 -12.68 4.15
C TRP A 34 26.04 -13.99 4.81
N LYS A 35 27.17 -14.57 4.35
CA LYS A 35 27.72 -15.81 4.93
C LYS A 35 28.00 -15.66 6.43
N ALA A 36 28.56 -14.53 6.86
CA ALA A 36 28.81 -14.25 8.27
C ALA A 36 27.52 -14.15 9.10
N ALA A 37 26.47 -13.53 8.57
CA ALA A 37 25.17 -13.42 9.24
C ALA A 37 24.52 -14.81 9.47
N TYR A 38 24.59 -15.69 8.47
CA TYR A 38 24.07 -17.07 8.58
C TYR A 38 24.92 -17.94 9.51
N ALA A 39 26.25 -17.80 9.46
CA ALA A 39 27.14 -18.48 10.40
C ALA A 39 26.82 -18.12 11.86
N ARG A 40 26.50 -16.85 12.13
CA ARG A 40 26.06 -16.39 13.47
C ARG A 40 24.71 -17.01 13.88
N LEU A 41 23.81 -17.26 12.93
CA LEU A 41 22.51 -17.89 13.19
C LEU A 41 22.63 -19.41 13.37
N GLY A 42 23.79 -20.00 13.07
CA GLY A 42 24.00 -21.47 13.13
C GLY A 42 23.26 -22.22 12.02
N GLN A 43 22.84 -21.54 10.97
CA GLN A 43 22.15 -22.11 9.82
C GLN A 43 23.04 -22.00 8.58
N GLU A 44 22.98 -22.99 7.70
CA GLU A 44 23.67 -22.90 6.41
C GLU A 44 22.98 -21.85 5.53
N PRO A 45 23.74 -20.92 4.90
CA PRO A 45 23.17 -20.00 3.93
C PRO A 45 22.44 -20.79 2.83
N PRO A 46 21.19 -20.42 2.48
CA PRO A 46 20.50 -20.99 1.34
C PRO A 46 21.36 -20.87 0.08
N LYS A 47 21.30 -21.88 -0.79
CA LYS A 47 21.97 -21.83 -2.10
C LYS A 47 21.51 -20.58 -2.83
N LEU A 48 22.47 -19.72 -3.19
CA LEU A 48 22.20 -18.52 -3.98
C LEU A 48 21.44 -18.92 -5.25
N PRO A 49 20.38 -18.18 -5.63
CA PRO A 49 19.65 -18.48 -6.84
C PRO A 49 20.60 -18.36 -8.04
N VAL A 50 20.66 -19.41 -8.86
CA VAL A 50 21.51 -19.51 -10.08
C VAL A 50 21.07 -18.51 -11.18
N ASN A 51 20.05 -17.69 -10.92
CA ASN A 51 19.37 -16.87 -11.91
C ASN A 51 19.97 -15.46 -12.12
N GLU A 52 21.16 -15.14 -11.61
CA GLU A 52 21.76 -13.82 -11.87
C GLU A 52 22.00 -13.56 -13.38
N ASP A 53 22.07 -14.62 -14.20
CA ASP A 53 22.42 -14.52 -15.63
C ASP A 53 21.30 -14.93 -16.59
N SER A 54 20.05 -15.09 -16.13
CA SER A 54 18.93 -15.29 -17.06
C SER A 54 18.68 -13.99 -17.80
N TYR A 55 19.36 -13.83 -18.93
CA TYR A 55 19.21 -12.72 -19.86
C TYR A 55 17.74 -12.62 -20.26
N ASP A 56 17.05 -11.66 -19.64
CA ASP A 56 15.67 -11.37 -19.96
C ASP A 56 15.62 -10.73 -21.35
N GLY A 57 15.19 -11.52 -22.34
CA GLY A 57 15.04 -11.11 -23.73
C GLY A 57 13.96 -10.07 -23.98
N ARG A 58 13.19 -9.68 -22.96
CA ARG A 58 12.24 -8.56 -23.06
C ARG A 58 12.96 -7.24 -23.28
N SER A 59 12.33 -6.37 -24.06
CA SER A 59 12.79 -5.02 -24.28
C SER A 59 12.83 -4.22 -22.96
N LEU A 60 13.68 -3.19 -22.91
CA LEU A 60 13.73 -2.29 -21.75
C LEU A 60 12.36 -1.63 -21.49
N ALA A 61 11.60 -1.34 -22.54
CA ALA A 61 10.25 -0.76 -22.43
C ALA A 61 9.30 -1.68 -21.67
N GLU A 62 9.28 -2.97 -22.00
CA GLU A 62 8.47 -3.98 -21.30
C GLU A 62 8.91 -4.13 -19.85
N LYS A 63 10.22 -4.14 -19.58
CA LYS A 63 10.76 -4.19 -18.20
C LYS A 63 10.30 -2.98 -17.39
N LEU A 64 10.37 -1.78 -17.95
CA LEU A 64 9.92 -0.56 -17.26
C LEU A 64 8.40 -0.55 -17.05
N ALA A 65 7.63 -1.02 -18.02
CA ALA A 65 6.18 -1.15 -17.90
C ALA A 65 5.80 -2.12 -16.76
N ALA A 66 6.43 -3.29 -16.72
CA ALA A 66 6.21 -4.28 -15.67
C ALA A 66 6.57 -3.72 -14.27
N ASN A 67 7.68 -3.00 -14.15
CA ASN A 67 8.06 -2.35 -12.88
C ASN A 67 7.06 -1.28 -12.44
N ARG A 68 6.51 -0.49 -13.37
CA ARG A 68 5.48 0.49 -13.05
C ARG A 68 4.18 -0.19 -12.61
N ALA A 69 3.75 -1.21 -13.34
CA ALA A 69 2.55 -1.97 -13.03
C ALA A 69 2.65 -2.62 -11.64
N ALA A 70 3.78 -3.27 -11.33
CA ALA A 70 3.99 -3.87 -10.01
C ALA A 70 3.93 -2.84 -8.87
N LYS A 71 4.58 -1.68 -9.04
CA LYS A 71 4.50 -0.59 -8.06
C LYS A 71 3.09 -0.05 -7.90
N GLN A 72 2.35 0.05 -9.00
CA GLN A 72 0.97 0.51 -8.98
C GLN A 72 0.07 -0.49 -8.25
N GLU A 73 0.20 -1.78 -8.54
CA GLU A 73 -0.53 -2.87 -7.88
C GLU A 73 -0.22 -2.91 -6.38
N GLU A 74 1.05 -2.80 -5.98
CA GLU A 74 1.43 -2.71 -4.56
C GLU A 74 0.82 -1.50 -3.86
N TRP A 75 0.77 -0.35 -4.55
CA TRP A 75 0.17 0.87 -4.01
C TRP A 75 -1.35 0.73 -3.89
N GLU A 76 -2.00 0.17 -4.91
CA GLU A 76 -3.43 -0.10 -4.92
C GLU A 76 -3.82 -1.09 -3.84
N GLU A 77 -3.10 -2.21 -3.67
CA GLU A 77 -3.41 -3.18 -2.62
C GLU A 77 -3.25 -2.59 -1.20
N LYS A 78 -2.19 -1.80 -0.96
CA LYS A 78 -2.01 -1.10 0.32
C LYS A 78 -3.10 -0.06 0.56
N THR A 79 -3.50 0.67 -0.47
CA THR A 79 -4.46 1.77 -0.38
C THR A 79 -5.90 1.27 -0.36
N LYS A 80 -6.18 0.15 -1.02
CA LYS A 80 -7.51 -0.48 -1.11
C LYS A 80 -8.00 -0.90 0.26
N LEU A 81 -7.15 -1.53 1.08
CA LEU A 81 -7.52 -1.87 2.46
C LEU A 81 -7.63 -0.62 3.35
N ALA A 82 -6.76 0.37 3.16
CA ALA A 82 -6.82 1.62 3.90
C ALA A 82 -8.11 2.42 3.61
N ASN A 83 -8.59 2.41 2.36
CA ASN A 83 -9.79 3.12 1.95
C ASN A 83 -11.10 2.39 2.30
N GLN A 84 -11.06 1.08 2.56
CA GLN A 84 -12.24 0.32 2.97
C GLN A 84 -12.78 0.75 4.34
N PHE A 85 -11.88 1.16 5.24
CA PHE A 85 -12.24 1.56 6.60
C PHE A 85 -11.64 2.93 6.88
N ARG A 86 -12.43 3.97 6.63
CA ARG A 86 -12.11 5.33 7.05
C ARG A 86 -13.08 5.81 8.12
N ALA A 87 -12.66 6.80 8.90
CA ALA A 87 -13.57 7.52 9.78
C ALA A 87 -14.64 8.25 8.93
N LEU A 88 -15.86 8.34 9.48
CA LEU A 88 -16.90 9.18 8.90
C LEU A 88 -16.52 10.65 9.09
N GLU A 89 -16.76 11.45 8.06
CA GLU A 89 -16.63 12.91 8.12
C GLU A 89 -17.81 13.51 8.90
N GLU A 90 -17.65 14.72 9.43
CA GLU A 90 -18.68 15.38 10.25
C GLU A 90 -20.00 15.52 9.48
N ASP A 91 -19.95 15.90 8.20
CA ASP A 91 -21.12 16.01 7.33
C ASP A 91 -21.83 14.67 7.11
N GLU A 92 -21.08 13.57 7.06
CA GLU A 92 -21.63 12.22 6.88
C GLU A 92 -22.34 11.75 8.15
N ILE A 93 -21.78 12.07 9.32
CA ILE A 93 -22.42 11.79 10.62
C ILE A 93 -23.75 12.56 10.72
N MET A 94 -23.73 13.85 10.42
CA MET A 94 -24.94 14.69 10.43
C MET A 94 -26.01 14.18 9.45
N PHE A 95 -25.59 13.71 8.27
CA PHE A 95 -26.50 13.08 7.32
C PHE A 95 -27.15 11.81 7.90
N LEU A 96 -26.39 10.92 8.53
CA LEU A 96 -26.93 9.70 9.14
C LEU A 96 -27.89 10.01 10.30
N ASP A 97 -27.59 11.04 11.11
CA ASP A 97 -28.49 11.48 12.18
C ASP A 97 -29.80 12.03 11.62
N SER A 98 -29.75 12.81 10.52
CA SER A 98 -30.96 13.31 9.85
C SER A 98 -31.85 12.18 9.30
N LEU A 99 -31.24 11.13 8.76
CA LEU A 99 -31.98 9.95 8.28
C LEU A 99 -32.64 9.20 9.43
N ARG A 100 -31.94 9.06 10.56
CA ARG A 100 -32.46 8.41 11.77
C ARG A 100 -33.64 9.20 12.36
N GLU A 101 -33.53 10.52 12.43
CA GLU A 101 -34.62 11.38 12.88
C GLU A 101 -35.86 11.22 12.00
N LYS A 102 -35.68 11.31 10.67
CA LYS A 102 -36.77 11.12 9.70
C LYS A 102 -37.44 9.75 9.85
N GLN A 103 -36.66 8.69 9.99
CA GLN A 103 -37.20 7.33 10.14
C GLN A 103 -38.01 7.17 11.44
N ASN A 104 -37.56 7.78 12.54
CA ASN A 104 -38.30 7.80 13.80
C ASN A 104 -39.60 8.62 13.70
N GLU A 105 -39.59 9.75 13.00
CA GLU A 105 -40.78 10.57 12.78
C GLU A 105 -41.83 9.83 11.96
N GLU A 106 -41.41 9.16 10.88
CA GLU A 106 -42.29 8.31 10.06
C GLU A 106 -42.89 7.17 10.89
N GLU A 107 -42.09 6.49 11.72
CA GLU A 107 -42.60 5.43 12.61
C GLU A 107 -43.57 5.99 13.66
N ARG A 108 -43.27 7.17 14.22
CA ARG A 108 -44.14 7.84 15.20
C ARG A 108 -45.47 8.22 14.56
N LEU A 109 -45.45 8.78 13.35
CA LEU A 109 -46.66 9.15 12.63
C LEU A 109 -47.49 7.91 12.30
N ARG A 110 -46.85 6.82 11.86
CA ARG A 110 -47.55 5.55 11.59
C ARG A 110 -48.22 5.01 12.85
N LYS A 111 -47.53 5.00 13.99
CA LYS A 111 -48.12 4.58 15.28
C LYS A 111 -49.29 5.46 15.72
N GLN A 112 -49.24 6.76 15.44
CA GLN A 112 -50.35 7.67 15.73
C GLN A 112 -51.55 7.36 14.86
N GLN A 113 -51.35 7.22 13.53
CA GLN A 113 -52.40 6.86 12.58
C GLN A 113 -53.03 5.49 12.91
N ASP A 114 -52.21 4.47 13.14
CA ASP A 114 -52.67 3.14 13.55
C ASP A 114 -53.48 3.22 14.87
N GLY A 115 -53.07 4.09 15.80
CA GLY A 115 -53.77 4.33 17.06
C GLY A 115 -55.13 5.01 16.89
N GLU A 116 -55.21 6.02 16.03
CA GLU A 116 -56.46 6.72 15.70
C GLU A 116 -57.46 5.78 15.03
N GLU A 117 -57.04 5.01 14.02
CA GLU A 117 -57.87 4.02 13.34
C GLU A 117 -58.42 2.96 14.30
N LEU A 118 -57.59 2.48 15.24
CA LEU A 118 -58.02 1.52 16.27
C LEU A 118 -59.03 2.11 17.26
N MET A 119 -58.93 3.41 17.57
CA MET A 119 -59.87 4.09 18.46
C MET A 119 -61.21 4.33 17.76
N ASP A 120 -61.18 4.70 16.48
CA ASP A 120 -62.38 4.86 15.66
C ASP A 120 -63.09 3.53 15.42
N PHE A 121 -62.37 2.42 15.23
CA PHE A 121 -62.96 1.07 15.13
C PHE A 121 -63.65 0.62 16.43
N LYS A 122 -63.19 1.08 17.59
CA LYS A 122 -63.75 0.72 18.90
C LYS A 122 -64.95 1.56 19.33
N LYS A 123 -65.26 2.64 18.60
CA LYS A 123 -66.45 3.48 18.80
C LYS A 123 -67.67 2.88 18.13
#